data_AF-A0A962W903-F1
#
_entry.id   AF-A0A962W903-F1
#
_cell.length_a   1.000
_cell.length_b   1.000
_cell.length_c   1.000
_cell.angle_alpha   90.00
_cell.angle_beta   90.00
_cell.angle_gamma   90.00
#
_symmetry.space_group_name_H-M   'P 1'
#
loop_
_entity.id
_entity.type
_entity.pdbx_description
1 polymer ?
#
loop_
_entity_poly.entity_id
_entity_poly.type
_entity_poly.pdbx_seq_one_letter_code
_entity_poly.pdbx_strand_id
1 'polypeptide(L)'
;LAEYARGNIPGLPLFAPKGGTNHISSHSLAQAALNALQKGESGKAYLVGDENLSWKAYLELWCEAVGNPRDLDIRDDDHPMFPNVIMFAGPGATVSYEPDARDMALLDYDRGQIGALIRQIAAANRP
;
A
#
# COMPACT_ATOMS: atom_id res chain seq x y z
N LEU A 1 6.36 -3.11 9.68
CA LEU A 1 5.51 -1.90 9.82
C LEU A 1 4.75 -1.85 11.13
N ALA A 2 4.14 -2.94 11.61
CA ALA A 2 3.42 -2.95 12.90
C ALA A 2 4.25 -2.36 14.07
N GLU A 3 5.49 -2.85 14.31
CA GLU A 3 6.33 -2.32 15.39
C GLU A 3 6.79 -0.88 15.18
N TYR A 4 7.00 -0.48 13.92
CA TYR A 4 7.28 0.92 13.60
C TYR A 4 6.07 1.79 13.99
N ALA A 5 4.86 1.42 13.58
CA ALA A 5 3.63 2.14 13.89
C ALA A 5 3.29 2.16 15.39
N ARG A 6 3.69 1.14 16.16
CA ARG A 6 3.61 1.15 17.63
C ARG A 6 4.56 2.17 18.27
N GLY A 7 5.60 2.61 17.55
CA GLY A 7 6.68 3.42 18.11
C GLY A 7 7.69 2.61 18.92
N ASN A 8 7.74 1.29 18.70
CA ASN A 8 8.57 0.36 19.48
C ASN A 8 10.00 0.24 18.95
N ILE A 9 10.36 0.93 17.86
CA ILE A 9 11.71 0.90 17.30
C ILE A 9 12.48 2.15 17.78
N PRO A 10 13.44 2.02 18.72
CA PRO A 10 14.16 3.15 19.27
C PRO A 10 14.91 3.95 18.19
N GLY A 11 14.85 5.28 18.26
CA GLY A 11 15.55 6.17 17.34
C GLY A 11 14.86 6.36 15.98
N LEU A 12 13.74 5.70 15.71
CA LEU A 12 12.96 5.91 14.49
C LEU A 12 11.76 6.84 14.76
N PRO A 13 11.80 8.11 14.32
CA PRO A 13 10.67 9.02 14.48
C PRO A 13 9.50 8.55 13.59
N LEU A 14 8.27 8.66 14.11
CA LEU A 14 7.06 8.41 13.34
C LEU A 14 6.64 9.67 12.59
N PHE A 15 6.71 9.62 11.27
CA PHE A 15 6.21 10.64 10.35
C PHE A 15 5.82 9.98 9.03
N ALA A 16 5.20 10.73 8.12
CA ALA A 16 4.88 10.27 6.78
C ALA A 16 5.74 11.02 5.73
N PRO A 17 6.26 10.33 4.70
CA PRO A 17 6.83 11.02 3.55
C PRO A 17 5.72 11.68 2.72
N LYS A 18 6.09 12.69 1.92
CA LYS A 18 5.20 13.27 0.90
C LYS A 18 4.84 12.24 -0.17
N GLY A 19 3.69 12.44 -0.81
CA GLY A 19 3.25 11.65 -1.96
C GLY A 19 2.41 10.43 -1.59
N GLY A 20 2.45 9.41 -2.45
CA GLY A 20 1.64 8.22 -2.29
C GLY A 20 1.79 7.25 -3.46
N THR A 21 1.16 6.09 -3.33
CA THR A 21 1.17 5.07 -4.38
C THR A 21 -0.14 4.31 -4.39
N ASN A 22 -0.41 3.63 -5.50
CA ASN A 22 -1.40 2.58 -5.54
C ASN A 22 -0.91 1.39 -4.70
N HIS A 23 -1.73 0.93 -3.76
CA HIS A 23 -1.45 -0.19 -2.88
C HIS A 23 -2.34 -1.36 -3.30
N ILE A 24 -1.75 -2.52 -3.59
CA ILE A 24 -2.43 -3.77 -3.91
C ILE A 24 -1.88 -4.91 -3.06
N SER A 25 -2.76 -5.81 -2.62
CA SER A 25 -2.33 -7.00 -1.88
C SER A 25 -1.69 -8.03 -2.82
N SER A 26 -0.73 -8.82 -2.32
CA SER A 26 -0.16 -9.93 -3.09
C SER A 26 -1.21 -10.97 -3.49
N HIS A 27 -2.29 -11.12 -2.71
CA HIS A 27 -3.41 -12.01 -3.03
C HIS A 27 -4.19 -11.51 -4.24
N SER A 28 -4.60 -10.24 -4.23
CA SER A 28 -5.27 -9.56 -5.34
C SER A 28 -4.43 -9.60 -6.61
N LEU A 29 -3.11 -9.37 -6.49
CA LEU A 29 -2.18 -9.47 -7.60
C LEU A 29 -2.11 -10.89 -8.17
N ALA A 30 -2.09 -11.91 -7.31
CA ALA A 30 -2.06 -13.31 -7.74
C ALA A 30 -3.37 -13.72 -8.45
N GLN A 31 -4.53 -13.27 -7.94
CA GLN A 31 -5.83 -13.45 -8.61
C GLN A 31 -5.83 -12.79 -10.00
N ALA A 32 -5.37 -11.54 -10.09
CA ALA A 32 -5.26 -10.82 -11.35
C ALA A 32 -4.36 -11.56 -12.36
N ALA A 33 -3.19 -12.01 -11.91
CA ALA A 33 -2.26 -12.76 -12.75
C ALA A 33 -2.85 -14.10 -13.23
N LEU A 34 -3.52 -14.84 -12.35
CA LEU A 34 -4.19 -16.09 -12.71
C LEU A 34 -5.31 -15.86 -13.74
N ASN A 35 -6.16 -14.86 -13.52
CA ASN A 35 -7.25 -14.54 -14.43
C ASN A 35 -6.73 -14.00 -15.77
N ALA A 36 -5.63 -13.24 -15.80
CA ALA A 36 -4.97 -12.82 -17.04
C ALA A 36 -4.47 -14.04 -17.85
N LEU A 37 -3.89 -15.04 -17.19
CA LEU A 37 -3.44 -16.27 -17.85
C LEU A 37 -4.60 -17.11 -18.42
N GLN A 38 -5.75 -17.13 -17.74
CA GLN A 38 -6.90 -17.97 -18.10
C GLN A 38 -7.83 -17.31 -19.12
N LYS A 39 -8.03 -15.99 -19.02
CA LYS A 39 -9.09 -15.25 -19.71
C LYS A 39 -8.56 -14.07 -20.53
N GLY A 40 -7.28 -13.72 -20.35
CA GLY A 40 -6.68 -12.55 -20.96
C GLY A 40 -6.39 -12.70 -22.45
N GLU A 41 -6.17 -11.56 -23.07
CA GLU A 41 -5.69 -11.44 -24.44
C GLU A 41 -4.19 -11.70 -24.48
N SER A 42 -3.78 -12.65 -25.32
CA SER A 42 -2.38 -13.02 -25.48
C SER A 42 -1.53 -11.81 -25.89
N GLY A 43 -0.48 -11.51 -25.12
CA GLY A 43 0.43 -10.40 -25.39
C GLY A 43 -0.06 -9.03 -24.91
N LYS A 44 -1.27 -8.93 -24.34
CA LYS A 44 -1.76 -7.68 -23.76
C LYS A 44 -1.10 -7.40 -22.41
N ALA A 45 -0.67 -6.15 -22.22
CA ALA A 45 -0.24 -5.64 -20.93
C ALA A 45 -1.47 -5.14 -20.14
N TYR A 46 -1.71 -5.73 -18.97
CA TYR A 46 -2.79 -5.33 -18.09
C TYR A 46 -2.27 -4.43 -16.97
N LEU A 47 -2.86 -3.25 -16.82
CA LEU A 47 -2.63 -2.41 -15.65
C LEU A 47 -3.44 -2.95 -14.48
N VAL A 48 -2.78 -3.21 -13.35
CA VAL A 48 -3.42 -3.68 -12.10
C VAL A 48 -3.19 -2.69 -10.98
N GLY A 49 -4.14 -2.61 -10.07
CA GLY A 49 -4.07 -1.74 -8.89
C GLY A 49 -5.25 -1.98 -7.96
N ASP A 50 -5.19 -1.43 -6.76
CA ASP A 50 -6.29 -1.51 -5.80
C ASP A 50 -6.63 -0.16 -5.18
N GLU A 51 -5.97 0.26 -4.10
CA GLU A 51 -6.32 1.50 -3.40
C GLU A 51 -5.26 2.59 -3.61
N ASN A 52 -5.67 3.77 -4.08
CA ASN A 52 -4.78 4.93 -4.19
C ASN A 52 -4.69 5.64 -2.83
N LEU A 53 -3.56 5.50 -2.14
CA LEU A 53 -3.36 6.06 -0.80
C LEU A 53 -2.13 6.98 -0.76
N SER A 54 -2.24 8.10 -0.04
CA SER A 54 -1.06 8.84 0.38
C SER A 54 -0.25 8.00 1.38
N TRP A 55 1.06 8.22 1.45
CA TRP A 55 1.89 7.54 2.46
C TRP A 55 1.42 7.82 3.88
N LYS A 56 0.93 9.04 4.12
CA LYS A 56 0.27 9.43 5.38
C LYS A 56 -0.93 8.54 5.69
N ALA A 57 -1.91 8.47 4.79
CA ALA A 57 -3.10 7.66 4.99
C ALA A 57 -2.75 6.18 5.21
N TYR A 58 -1.82 5.64 4.41
CA TYR A 58 -1.36 4.25 4.56
C TYR A 58 -0.71 3.99 5.93
N LEU A 59 0.19 4.86 6.39
CA LEU A 59 0.84 4.70 7.69
C LEU A 59 -0.11 4.92 8.88
N GLU A 60 -1.11 5.79 8.72
CA GLU A 60 -2.13 6.01 9.73
C GLU A 60 -3.06 4.81 9.90
N LEU A 61 -3.38 4.08 8.82
CA LEU A 61 -4.07 2.79 8.91
C LEU A 61 -3.30 1.79 9.78
N TRP A 62 -1.96 1.75 9.66
CA TRP A 62 -1.12 0.92 10.52
C TRP A 62 -1.15 1.39 11.98
N CYS A 63 -1.04 2.70 12.19
CA CYS A 63 -1.08 3.32 13.52
C CYS A 63 -2.39 3.01 14.25
N GLU A 64 -3.53 3.17 13.57
CA GLU A 64 -4.85 2.78 14.08
C GLU A 64 -4.92 1.27 14.39
N ALA A 65 -4.49 0.43 13.45
CA ALA A 65 -4.58 -1.03 13.59
C ALA A 65 -3.76 -1.60 14.77
N VAL A 66 -2.68 -0.93 15.17
CA VAL A 66 -1.86 -1.32 16.33
C VAL A 66 -2.29 -0.68 17.64
N GLY A 67 -3.37 0.13 17.65
CA GLY A 67 -3.89 0.81 18.84
C GLY A 67 -3.16 2.11 19.18
N ASN A 68 -2.49 2.72 18.22
CA ASN A 68 -1.80 4.00 18.37
C ASN A 68 -2.30 5.00 17.30
N PRO A 69 -3.59 5.39 17.27
CA PRO A 69 -4.09 6.32 16.27
C PRO A 69 -3.43 7.69 16.44
N ARG A 70 -2.97 8.29 15.33
CA ARG A 70 -2.29 9.59 15.33
C ARG A 70 -2.38 10.25 13.97
N ASP A 71 -2.40 11.56 14.01
CA ASP A 71 -2.20 12.44 12.87
C ASP A 71 -0.69 12.60 12.63
N LEU A 72 -0.15 11.94 11.60
CA LEU A 72 1.29 11.96 11.28
C LEU A 72 1.70 13.24 10.56
N ASP A 73 2.76 13.91 11.03
CA ASP A 73 3.39 14.99 10.27
C ASP A 73 3.88 14.47 8.91
N ILE A 74 3.70 15.28 7.86
CA ILE A 74 4.33 15.05 6.57
C ILE A 74 5.68 15.77 6.57
N ARG A 75 6.77 15.06 6.25
CA ARG A 75 8.12 15.64 6.23
C ARG A 75 8.86 15.34 4.93
N ASP A 76 9.84 16.20 4.63
CA ASP A 76 10.77 16.04 3.51
C ASP A 76 12.06 15.29 3.89
N ASP A 77 12.24 15.03 5.19
CA ASP A 77 13.32 14.19 5.71
C ASP A 77 13.30 12.79 5.07
N ASP A 78 14.48 12.19 4.91
CA ASP A 78 14.61 10.84 4.39
C ASP A 78 13.95 9.84 5.36
N HIS A 79 12.91 9.13 4.90
CA HIS A 79 12.07 8.35 5.80
C HIS A 79 12.74 7.02 6.18
N PRO A 80 12.83 6.67 7.48
CA PRO A 80 13.64 5.53 7.93
C PRO A 80 13.17 4.17 7.37
N MET A 81 11.84 4.00 7.19
CA MET A 81 11.27 2.77 6.61
C MET A 81 11.01 2.87 5.10
N PHE A 82 11.03 4.09 4.54
CA PHE A 82 10.67 4.36 3.15
C PHE A 82 11.64 5.39 2.58
N PRO A 83 12.94 5.07 2.54
CA PRO A 83 13.95 6.05 2.16
C PRO A 83 13.76 6.46 0.70
N ASN A 84 14.19 7.67 0.38
CA ASN A 84 14.09 8.28 -0.94
C ASN A 84 14.68 7.41 -2.05
N VAL A 85 15.71 6.60 -1.74
CA VAL A 85 16.36 5.68 -2.68
C VAL A 85 15.45 4.55 -3.19
N ILE A 86 14.39 4.18 -2.45
CA ILE A 86 13.46 3.12 -2.87
C ILE A 86 12.18 3.66 -3.53
N MET A 87 12.03 4.99 -3.64
CA MET A 87 10.87 5.62 -4.24
C MET A 87 10.98 5.62 -5.77
N PHE A 88 10.38 4.63 -6.43
CA PHE A 88 10.53 4.41 -7.88
C PHE A 88 10.03 5.58 -8.76
N ALA A 89 9.04 6.34 -8.28
CA ALA A 89 8.52 7.53 -8.98
C ALA A 89 9.25 8.82 -8.58
N GLY A 90 10.28 8.71 -7.74
CA GLY A 90 11.00 9.84 -7.14
C GLY A 90 10.45 10.26 -5.76
N PRO A 91 11.27 10.87 -4.90
CA PRO A 91 10.85 11.40 -3.61
C PRO A 91 9.66 12.37 -3.73
N GLY A 92 8.64 12.19 -2.88
CA GLY A 92 7.47 13.06 -2.83
C GLY A 92 6.46 12.88 -3.97
N ALA A 93 6.71 12.01 -4.95
CA ALA A 93 5.81 11.75 -6.05
C ALA A 93 4.55 10.97 -5.61
N THR A 94 3.45 11.20 -6.31
CA THR A 94 2.20 10.43 -6.14
C THR A 94 1.94 9.61 -7.40
N VAL A 95 1.83 8.29 -7.22
CA VAL A 95 1.36 7.38 -8.27
C VAL A 95 -0.08 7.01 -7.95
N SER A 96 -1.02 7.60 -8.69
CA SER A 96 -2.46 7.35 -8.54
C SER A 96 -3.08 7.14 -9.90
N TYR A 97 -3.81 6.05 -10.07
CA TYR A 97 -4.45 5.68 -11.33
C TYR A 97 -5.66 4.78 -11.07
N GLU A 98 -6.51 4.67 -12.08
CA GLU A 98 -7.60 3.68 -12.10
C GLU A 98 -7.40 2.78 -13.32
N PRO A 99 -7.37 1.45 -13.16
CA PRO A 99 -7.31 0.54 -14.30
C PRO A 99 -8.56 0.64 -15.19
N ASP A 100 -8.44 0.21 -16.45
CA ASP A 100 -9.58 0.20 -17.37
C ASP A 100 -10.69 -0.72 -16.87
N ALA A 101 -11.95 -0.25 -16.91
CA ALA A 101 -13.08 -0.98 -16.36
C ALA A 101 -13.35 -2.33 -17.05
N ARG A 102 -13.03 -2.46 -18.35
CA ARG A 102 -13.19 -3.72 -19.08
C ARG A 102 -12.10 -4.71 -18.67
N ASP A 103 -10.88 -4.23 -18.50
CA ASP A 103 -9.78 -5.06 -18.01
C ASP A 103 -10.04 -5.51 -16.58
N MET A 104 -10.58 -4.63 -15.73
CA MET A 104 -11.01 -4.99 -14.37
C MET A 104 -12.10 -6.05 -14.36
N ALA A 105 -13.11 -5.94 -15.23
CA ALA A 105 -14.17 -6.94 -15.35
C ALA A 105 -13.65 -8.30 -15.87
N LEU A 106 -12.63 -8.29 -16.72
CA LEU A 106 -11.99 -9.52 -17.20
C LEU A 106 -11.11 -10.18 -16.13
N LEU A 107 -10.31 -9.37 -15.44
CA LEU A 107 -9.35 -9.84 -14.44
C LEU A 107 -10.00 -10.18 -13.10
N ASP A 108 -11.16 -9.61 -12.78
CA ASP A 108 -12.08 -10.06 -11.72
C ASP A 108 -11.37 -10.52 -10.43
N TYR A 109 -10.54 -9.64 -9.87
CA TYR A 109 -9.79 -9.88 -8.64
C TYR A 109 -10.32 -9.02 -7.49
N ASP A 110 -10.12 -9.49 -6.26
CA ASP A 110 -10.64 -8.80 -5.08
C ASP A 110 -9.91 -7.47 -4.85
N ARG A 111 -10.69 -6.42 -4.58
CA ARG A 111 -10.23 -5.04 -4.30
C ARG A 111 -10.76 -4.52 -2.98
N GLY A 112 -10.22 -3.40 -2.51
CA GLY A 112 -10.58 -2.74 -1.25
C GLY A 112 -10.10 -3.52 -0.02
N GLN A 113 -8.99 -4.25 -0.14
CA GLN A 113 -8.54 -5.18 0.88
C GLN A 113 -7.47 -4.61 1.82
N ILE A 114 -6.89 -3.43 1.51
CA ILE A 114 -5.69 -2.94 2.20
C ILE A 114 -5.97 -2.69 3.68
N GLY A 115 -7.03 -1.96 4.02
CA GLY A 115 -7.38 -1.68 5.41
C GLY A 115 -7.68 -2.94 6.23
N ALA A 116 -8.42 -3.90 5.64
CA ALA A 116 -8.74 -5.16 6.30
C ALA A 116 -7.50 -6.03 6.53
N LEU A 117 -6.62 -6.12 5.52
CA LEU A 117 -5.38 -6.87 5.59
C LEU A 117 -4.40 -6.27 6.62
N ILE A 118 -4.28 -4.94 6.69
CA ILE A 118 -3.47 -4.26 7.72
C ILE A 118 -3.94 -4.65 9.12
N ARG A 119 -5.26 -4.61 9.38
CA ARG A 119 -5.81 -5.03 10.68
C ARG A 119 -5.52 -6.49 11.00
N GLN A 120 -5.65 -7.37 10.02
CA GLN A 120 -5.31 -8.79 10.19
C GLN A 120 -3.83 -8.99 10.54
N ILE A 121 -2.92 -8.34 9.81
CA ILE A 121 -1.47 -8.45 10.06
C ILE A 121 -1.13 -7.86 11.43
N ALA A 122 -1.67 -6.69 11.78
CA ALA A 122 -1.45 -6.06 13.09
C ALA A 122 -1.94 -6.94 14.25
N ALA A 123 -3.08 -7.62 14.08
CA ALA A 123 -3.60 -8.57 15.08
C ALA A 123 -2.71 -9.82 15.22
N ALA A 124 -2.17 -10.35 14.12
CA ALA A 124 -1.25 -11.49 14.13
C ALA A 124 0.13 -11.14 14.73
N ASN A 125 0.50 -9.86 14.78
CA ASN A 125 1.74 -9.35 15.38
C ASN A 125 1.47 -8.66 16.72
N ARG A 126 0.55 -9.20 17.54
CA ARG A 126 0.45 -8.80 18.95
C ARG A 126 1.53 -9.55 19.74
N PRO A 127 2.31 -8.85 20.59
CA PRO A 127 3.28 -9.48 21.47
C PRO A 127 2.61 -10.39 22.51
#